data_AF-A0A845R9M5-F1
#
_entry.id   AF-A0A845R9M5-F1
#
_cell.length_a   1.000
_cell.length_b   1.000
_cell.length_c   1.000
_cell.angle_alpha   90.00
_cell.angle_beta   90.00
_cell.angle_gamma   90.00
#
_symmetry.space_group_name_H-M   'P 1'
#
loop_
_entity.id
_entity.type
_entity.pdbx_description
1 polymer ?
#
loop_
_entity_poly.entity_id
_entity_poly.type
_entity_poly.pdbx_seq_one_letter_code
_entity_poly.pdbx_strand_id
1 'polypeptide(L)'
;MNTTPNYQLSQWEAEDRVLRTDFNADNAKIEAALCGLEERVTVLERAGRNLTYYVGLLGLLDFGSSGKRLPQQSYFCDNFAAPAVYTITGDAVVANRALTLTGAGKTASASTIRLAMDERDWKTALCWVHSDVPGVTVDLNGFPMQKADETFAHMPTHDGSVFEQLFRLDRPGKDNSAQITLRLSTGTRNSLSVYDIFAFFQ
;
A
#
# COMPACT_ATOMS: atom_id res chain seq x y z
N MET A 1 -22.60 21.27 39.89
CA MET A 1 -21.74 20.34 39.14
C MET A 1 -21.22 21.07 37.92
N ASN A 2 -19.91 21.27 37.83
CA ASN A 2 -19.27 21.85 36.65
C ASN A 2 -19.22 20.82 35.52
N THR A 3 -19.07 21.26 34.27
CA THR A 3 -18.93 20.33 33.14
C THR A 3 -17.81 20.74 32.21
N THR A 4 -17.18 19.76 31.57
CA THR A 4 -16.18 20.02 30.53
C THR A 4 -16.81 20.69 29.30
N PRO A 5 -16.09 21.57 28.59
CA PRO A 5 -16.69 22.39 27.54
C PRO A 5 -17.13 21.58 26.31
N ASN A 6 -16.42 20.50 25.97
CA ASN A 6 -16.59 19.81 24.68
C ASN A 6 -17.63 18.68 24.72
N TYR A 7 -17.63 17.89 25.80
CA TYR A 7 -18.47 16.68 25.91
C TYR A 7 -19.42 16.75 27.11
N GLN A 8 -19.46 17.89 27.80
CA GLN A 8 -20.32 18.14 28.96
C GLN A 8 -20.21 17.01 30.00
N LEU A 9 -18.99 16.51 30.20
CA LEU A 9 -18.69 15.50 31.22
C LEU A 9 -18.64 16.19 32.57
N SER A 10 -18.99 15.49 33.63
CA SER A 10 -18.86 15.99 35.00
C SER A 10 -17.41 16.38 35.30
N GLN A 11 -17.22 17.62 35.74
CA GLN A 11 -15.94 18.11 36.22
C GLN A 11 -16.01 18.14 37.76
N TRP A 12 -15.53 17.06 38.36
CA TRP A 12 -15.60 16.83 39.81
C TRP A 12 -14.54 17.67 40.55
N GLU A 13 -14.98 18.45 41.53
CA GLU A 13 -14.11 19.08 42.52
C GLU A 13 -13.78 18.11 43.66
N ALA A 14 -12.75 18.41 44.47
CA ALA A 14 -12.29 17.50 45.53
C ALA A 14 -13.38 17.18 46.57
N GLU A 15 -14.28 18.13 46.82
CA GLU A 15 -15.37 18.00 47.78
C GLU A 15 -16.61 17.32 47.20
N ASP A 16 -16.67 17.07 45.89
CA ASP A 16 -17.85 16.53 45.25
C ASP A 16 -18.07 15.05 45.60
N ARG A 17 -19.33 14.69 45.87
CA ARG A 17 -19.74 13.30 46.01
C ARG A 17 -19.96 12.68 44.63
N VAL A 18 -19.20 11.63 44.30
CA VAL A 18 -19.41 10.85 43.07
C VAL A 18 -20.78 10.16 43.09
N LEU A 19 -21.65 10.56 42.17
CA LEU A 19 -22.95 9.94 41.96
C LEU A 19 -22.85 8.91 40.82
N ARG A 20 -23.32 7.68 41.08
CA ARG A 20 -23.31 6.60 40.08
C ARG A 20 -24.03 6.97 38.79
N THR A 21 -25.12 7.73 38.88
CA THR A 21 -25.89 8.17 37.71
C THR A 21 -25.07 9.07 36.80
N ASP A 22 -24.36 10.05 37.37
CA ASP A 22 -23.55 10.98 36.60
C ASP A 22 -22.30 10.30 36.04
N PHE A 23 -21.66 9.46 36.84
CA PHE A 23 -20.53 8.62 36.39
C PHE A 23 -20.91 7.73 35.21
N ASN A 24 -22.04 7.01 35.30
CA ASN A 24 -22.51 6.17 34.21
C ASN A 24 -22.93 6.98 32.98
N ALA A 25 -23.52 8.17 33.17
CA ALA A 25 -23.87 9.06 32.07
C ALA A 25 -22.63 9.56 31.32
N ASP A 26 -21.57 9.90 32.04
CA ASP A 26 -20.30 10.32 31.43
C ASP A 26 -19.60 9.17 30.72
N ASN A 27 -19.60 7.96 31.30
CA ASN A 27 -19.09 6.78 30.61
C ASN A 27 -19.85 6.52 29.30
N ALA A 28 -21.18 6.67 29.29
CA ALA A 28 -21.97 6.51 28.07
C ALA A 28 -21.61 7.58 27.01
N LYS A 29 -21.34 8.82 27.42
CA LYS A 29 -20.88 9.88 26.50
C LYS A 29 -19.49 9.59 25.94
N ILE A 30 -18.56 9.12 26.78
CA ILE A 30 -17.20 8.76 26.36
C ILE A 30 -17.24 7.58 25.38
N GLU A 31 -17.99 6.54 25.69
CA GLU A 31 -18.18 5.38 24.81
C GLU A 31 -18.70 5.81 23.44
N ALA A 32 -19.77 6.62 23.41
CA ALA A 32 -20.33 7.14 22.16
C ALA A 32 -19.32 7.99 21.37
N ALA A 33 -18.49 8.79 22.04
CA ALA A 33 -17.46 9.59 21.39
C ALA A 33 -16.33 8.72 20.81
N LEU A 34 -15.93 7.64 21.52
CA LEU A 34 -14.93 6.69 21.04
C LEU A 34 -15.44 5.89 19.84
N CYS A 35 -16.66 5.36 19.90
CA CYS A 35 -17.27 4.69 18.73
C CYS A 35 -17.34 5.64 17.53
N GLY A 36 -17.76 6.89 17.74
CA GLY A 36 -17.79 7.89 16.67
C GLY A 36 -16.41 8.23 16.10
N LEU A 37 -15.34 8.14 16.89
CA LEU A 37 -13.98 8.30 16.41
C LEU A 37 -13.52 7.09 15.59
N GLU A 38 -13.78 5.87 16.05
CA GLU A 38 -13.45 4.63 15.34
C GLU A 38 -14.12 4.56 13.96
N GLU A 39 -15.40 4.94 13.87
CA GLU A 39 -16.12 5.04 12.59
C GLU A 39 -15.43 6.03 11.63
N ARG A 40 -15.05 7.21 12.13
CA ARG A 40 -14.36 8.24 11.32
C ARG A 40 -12.98 7.77 10.86
N VAL A 41 -12.22 7.12 11.74
CA VAL A 41 -10.91 6.53 11.38
C VAL A 41 -11.09 5.51 10.26
N THR A 42 -12.07 4.62 10.38
CA THR A 42 -12.37 3.60 9.36
C THR A 42 -12.71 4.23 8.00
N VAL A 43 -13.51 5.30 7.99
CA VAL A 43 -13.86 6.04 6.76
C VAL A 43 -12.63 6.71 6.15
N LEU A 44 -11.79 7.36 6.97
CA LEU A 44 -10.58 8.04 6.50
C LEU A 44 -9.55 7.05 5.96
N GLU A 45 -9.36 5.89 6.61
CA GLU A 45 -8.47 4.84 6.12
C GLU A 45 -8.91 4.29 4.76
N ARG A 46 -10.22 4.07 4.59
CA ARG A 46 -10.78 3.64 3.30
C ARG A 46 -10.60 4.70 2.22
N ALA A 47 -10.88 5.96 2.53
CA ALA A 47 -10.69 7.07 1.60
C ALA A 47 -9.22 7.23 1.20
N GLY A 48 -8.31 7.19 2.18
CA GLY A 48 -6.86 7.27 1.96
C GLY A 48 -6.35 6.14 1.08
N ARG A 49 -6.79 4.90 1.31
CA ARG A 49 -6.45 3.74 0.46
C ARG A 49 -6.91 3.94 -0.98
N ASN A 50 -8.17 4.32 -1.18
CA ASN A 50 -8.73 4.51 -2.52
C ASN A 50 -8.01 5.65 -3.27
N LEU A 51 -7.77 6.78 -2.61
CA LEU A 51 -7.04 7.90 -3.21
C LEU A 51 -5.61 7.50 -3.57
N THR A 52 -4.92 6.76 -2.70
CA THR A 52 -3.57 6.24 -2.96
C THR A 52 -3.55 5.36 -4.22
N TYR A 53 -4.54 4.48 -4.36
CA TYR A 53 -4.69 3.63 -5.54
C TYR A 53 -4.87 4.45 -6.82
N TYR A 54 -5.82 5.39 -6.84
CA TYR A 54 -6.07 6.20 -8.04
C TYR A 54 -4.91 7.14 -8.39
N VAL A 55 -4.24 7.72 -7.39
CA VAL A 55 -2.99 8.49 -7.60
C VAL A 55 -1.92 7.59 -8.20
N GLY A 56 -1.83 6.33 -7.76
CA GLY A 56 -0.95 5.32 -8.33
C GLY A 56 -1.18 5.09 -9.82
N LEU A 57 -2.43 4.88 -10.23
CA LEU A 57 -2.80 4.72 -11.64
C LEU A 57 -2.52 5.98 -12.46
N LEU A 58 -2.88 7.16 -11.95
CA LEU A 58 -2.62 8.42 -12.64
C LEU A 58 -1.13 8.69 -12.80
N GLY A 59 -0.32 8.37 -11.79
CA GLY A 59 1.14 8.48 -11.86
C GLY A 59 1.75 7.53 -12.90
N LEU A 60 1.22 6.31 -13.04
CA LEU A 60 1.63 5.38 -14.10
C LEU A 60 1.28 5.89 -15.50
N LEU A 61 0.09 6.48 -15.68
CA LEU A 61 -0.34 7.07 -16.95
C LEU A 61 0.49 8.30 -17.32
N ASP A 62 0.75 9.19 -16.36
CA ASP A 62 1.64 10.33 -16.57
C ASP A 62 3.04 9.84 -16.93
N PHE A 63 3.62 8.90 -16.17
CA PHE A 63 4.94 8.36 -16.47
C PHE A 63 4.99 7.68 -17.86
N GLY A 64 3.93 6.96 -18.25
CA GLY A 64 3.82 6.33 -19.56
C GLY A 64 3.84 7.34 -20.71
N SER A 65 3.21 8.49 -20.55
CA SER A 65 3.10 9.53 -21.58
C SER A 65 4.27 10.53 -21.57
N SER A 66 4.75 10.91 -20.39
CA SER A 66 5.77 11.94 -20.19
C SER A 66 7.19 11.37 -20.15
N GLY A 67 7.33 10.09 -19.81
CA GLY A 67 8.62 9.45 -19.51
C GLY A 67 9.28 9.95 -18.22
N LYS A 68 8.58 10.78 -17.44
CA LYS A 68 9.09 11.41 -16.21
C LYS A 68 8.38 10.83 -15.00
N ARG A 69 9.14 10.46 -13.98
CA ARG A 69 8.57 9.98 -12.72
C ARG A 69 8.06 11.17 -11.90
N LEU A 70 6.96 10.95 -11.17
CA LEU A 70 6.53 11.86 -10.12
C LEU A 70 7.62 11.97 -9.03
N PRO A 71 7.65 13.07 -8.25
CA PRO A 71 8.56 13.20 -7.12
C PRO A 71 8.48 11.99 -6.18
N GLN A 72 9.65 11.41 -5.88
CA GLN A 72 9.78 10.16 -5.12
C GLN A 72 9.80 10.42 -3.60
N GLN A 73 8.79 11.13 -3.08
CA GLN A 73 8.70 11.44 -1.65
C GLN A 73 8.34 10.19 -0.83
N SER A 74 7.10 9.73 -1.02
CA SER A 74 6.51 8.54 -0.40
C SER A 74 5.82 7.66 -1.45
N TYR A 75 6.17 7.84 -2.72
CA TYR A 75 5.53 7.17 -3.84
C TYR A 75 6.55 6.61 -4.82
N PHE A 76 6.25 5.42 -5.33
CA PHE A 76 6.99 4.79 -6.41
C PHE A 76 6.01 4.22 -7.43
N CYS A 77 6.34 4.32 -8.71
CA CYS A 77 5.67 3.59 -9.78
C CYS A 77 6.65 3.21 -10.88
N ASP A 78 6.41 2.06 -11.49
CA ASP A 78 7.13 1.60 -12.67
C ASP A 78 6.25 0.70 -13.53
N ASN A 79 6.39 0.81 -14.84
CA ASN A 79 5.72 -0.01 -15.85
C ASN A 79 6.76 -0.67 -16.76
N PHE A 80 7.93 -0.98 -16.20
CA PHE A 80 9.02 -1.71 -16.84
C PHE A 80 9.56 -1.05 -18.12
N ALA A 81 9.39 0.27 -18.25
CA ALA A 81 9.87 1.04 -19.39
C ALA A 81 11.40 1.19 -19.44
N ALA A 82 12.07 1.05 -18.29
CA ALA A 82 13.52 1.21 -18.15
C ALA A 82 14.17 -0.08 -17.62
N PRO A 83 14.46 -1.08 -18.48
CA PRO A 83 15.02 -2.37 -18.04
C PRO A 83 16.29 -2.24 -17.19
N ALA A 84 17.12 -1.23 -17.44
CA ALA A 84 18.38 -0.99 -16.75
C ALA A 84 18.24 -0.67 -15.25
N VAL A 85 17.04 -0.36 -14.76
CA VAL A 85 16.82 -0.12 -13.32
C VAL A 85 16.52 -1.39 -12.53
N TYR A 86 16.56 -2.57 -13.18
CA TYR A 86 16.29 -3.85 -12.55
C TYR A 86 17.53 -4.74 -12.50
N THR A 87 17.76 -5.34 -11.34
CA THR A 87 18.62 -6.50 -11.19
C THR A 87 17.74 -7.74 -11.24
N ILE A 88 17.90 -8.56 -12.27
CA ILE A 88 17.10 -9.76 -12.49
C ILE A 88 17.92 -11.01 -12.14
N THR A 89 17.29 -11.96 -11.47
CA THR A 89 17.82 -13.32 -11.28
C THR A 89 16.88 -14.34 -11.89
N GLY A 90 17.43 -15.43 -12.43
CA GLY A 90 16.67 -16.42 -13.20
C GLY A 90 16.39 -15.96 -14.63
N ASP A 91 15.39 -16.57 -15.26
CA ASP A 91 15.11 -16.44 -16.69
C ASP A 91 14.06 -15.36 -17.03
N ALA A 92 13.73 -14.47 -16.08
CA ALA A 92 12.79 -13.39 -16.34
C ALA A 92 13.41 -12.30 -17.23
N VAL A 93 12.57 -11.62 -18.00
CA VAL A 93 12.98 -10.58 -18.93
C VAL A 93 12.09 -9.36 -18.75
N VAL A 94 12.72 -8.18 -18.70
CA VAL A 94 12.01 -6.90 -18.83
C VAL A 94 12.05 -6.46 -20.29
N ALA A 95 10.90 -6.54 -20.96
CA ALA A 95 10.74 -6.15 -22.35
C ALA A 95 9.30 -5.72 -22.61
N ASN A 96 9.08 -4.88 -23.64
CA ASN A 96 7.75 -4.44 -24.04
C ASN A 96 6.88 -3.89 -22.88
N ARG A 97 7.52 -3.18 -21.93
CA ARG A 97 6.86 -2.60 -20.75
C ARG A 97 6.21 -3.64 -19.82
N ALA A 98 6.78 -4.85 -19.78
CA ALA A 98 6.40 -5.89 -18.85
C ALA A 98 7.63 -6.62 -18.31
N LEU A 99 7.49 -7.21 -17.13
CA LEU A 99 8.39 -8.21 -16.59
C LEU A 99 7.77 -9.58 -16.82
N THR A 100 8.37 -10.39 -17.69
CA THR A 100 7.82 -11.69 -18.09
C THR A 100 8.77 -12.82 -17.72
N LEU A 101 8.21 -13.89 -17.16
CA LEU A 101 8.88 -15.17 -16.94
C LEU A 101 8.17 -16.25 -17.77
N THR A 102 8.92 -16.94 -18.62
CA THR A 102 8.39 -17.97 -19.53
C THR A 102 8.88 -19.36 -19.12
N GLY A 103 8.02 -20.36 -19.28
CA GLY A 103 8.26 -21.76 -18.97
C GLY A 103 7.59 -22.21 -17.67
N ALA A 104 7.02 -23.42 -17.67
CA ALA A 104 6.43 -24.03 -16.49
C ALA A 104 7.51 -24.41 -15.45
N GLY A 105 7.15 -24.28 -14.18
CA GLY A 105 8.00 -24.63 -13.03
C GLY A 105 9.14 -23.65 -12.78
N LYS A 106 9.11 -22.45 -13.38
CA LYS A 106 10.18 -21.47 -13.30
C LYS A 106 9.95 -20.50 -12.15
N THR A 107 11.06 -20.04 -11.57
CA THR A 107 11.09 -18.95 -10.61
C THR A 107 12.13 -17.93 -11.03
N ALA A 108 11.88 -16.67 -10.69
CA ALA A 108 12.80 -15.56 -10.95
C ALA A 108 12.55 -14.45 -9.92
N SER A 109 13.46 -13.48 -9.87
CA SER A 109 13.19 -12.23 -9.16
C SER A 109 13.70 -11.02 -9.92
N ALA A 110 13.03 -9.89 -9.74
CA ALA A 110 13.45 -8.61 -10.25
C ALA A 110 13.45 -7.59 -9.11
N SER A 111 14.62 -7.06 -8.79
CA SER A 111 14.77 -6.01 -7.79
C SER A 111 14.99 -4.67 -8.47
N THR A 112 14.26 -3.63 -8.07
CA THR A 112 14.54 -2.27 -8.50
C THR A 112 15.90 -1.82 -7.98
N ILE A 113 16.49 -0.78 -8.57
CA ILE A 113 17.49 0.04 -7.86
C ILE A 113 16.92 0.55 -6.53
N ARG A 114 17.80 0.96 -5.62
CA ARG A 114 17.36 1.70 -4.43
C ARG A 114 16.90 3.08 -4.84
N LEU A 115 15.65 3.38 -4.51
CA LEU A 115 14.98 4.64 -4.75
C LEU A 115 15.09 5.47 -3.48
N ALA A 116 15.48 6.73 -3.58
CA ALA A 116 15.49 7.61 -2.42
C ALA A 116 14.06 7.83 -1.91
N MET A 117 13.90 7.94 -0.60
CA MET A 117 12.64 8.28 0.06
C MET A 117 12.86 9.49 0.96
N ASP A 118 12.01 10.50 0.79
CA ASP A 118 12.01 11.68 1.67
C ASP A 118 11.28 11.39 2.99
N GLU A 119 10.21 10.57 2.94
CA GLU A 119 9.49 10.11 4.13
C GLU A 119 10.29 9.03 4.84
N ARG A 120 10.65 9.30 6.10
CA ARG A 120 11.58 8.45 6.88
C ARG A 120 10.92 7.74 8.04
N ASP A 121 9.75 8.19 8.48
CA ASP A 121 9.06 7.67 9.66
C ASP A 121 7.76 6.94 9.29
N TRP A 122 7.69 6.42 8.05
CA TRP A 122 6.58 5.60 7.58
C TRP A 122 6.40 4.36 8.47
N LYS A 123 5.16 3.97 8.70
CA LYS A 123 4.73 2.81 9.52
C LYS A 123 4.09 1.70 8.68
N THR A 124 3.59 2.05 7.49
CA THR A 124 2.92 1.13 6.59
C THR A 124 3.38 1.39 5.16
N ALA A 125 3.76 0.32 4.45
CA ALA A 125 3.94 0.35 3.01
C ALA A 125 2.83 -0.45 2.34
N LEU A 126 2.25 0.13 1.29
CA LEU A 126 1.29 -0.52 0.40
C LEU A 126 1.94 -0.66 -0.98
N CYS A 127 1.75 -1.80 -1.64
CA CYS A 127 2.27 -2.04 -2.98
C CYS A 127 1.21 -2.75 -3.82
N TRP A 128 0.85 -2.17 -4.95
CA TRP A 128 -0.03 -2.78 -5.93
C TRP A 128 0.80 -3.35 -7.06
N VAL A 129 0.44 -4.57 -7.48
CA VAL A 129 1.06 -5.29 -8.58
C VAL A 129 -0.02 -5.78 -9.52
N HIS A 130 0.14 -5.47 -10.81
CA HIS A 130 -0.79 -5.91 -11.85
C HIS A 130 -0.13 -6.97 -12.74
N SER A 131 -0.74 -8.14 -12.83
CA SER A 131 -0.21 -9.27 -13.60
C SER A 131 -1.29 -10.05 -14.35
N ASP A 132 -0.89 -10.82 -15.36
CA ASP A 132 -1.79 -11.69 -16.14
C ASP A 132 -2.34 -12.87 -15.32
N VAL A 133 -1.56 -13.35 -14.34
CA VAL A 133 -1.92 -14.44 -13.43
C VAL A 133 -1.46 -14.13 -12.01
N PRO A 134 -2.10 -14.72 -10.97
CA PRO A 134 -1.61 -14.63 -9.61
C PRO A 134 -0.39 -15.54 -9.45
N GLY A 135 0.71 -15.00 -8.93
CA GLY A 135 1.99 -15.73 -8.83
C GLY A 135 3.19 -14.86 -8.49
N VAL A 136 2.94 -13.63 -8.05
CA VAL A 136 3.95 -12.67 -7.65
C VAL A 136 3.90 -12.54 -6.14
N THR A 137 5.07 -12.50 -5.50
CA THR A 137 5.19 -11.99 -4.13
C THR A 137 6.12 -10.79 -4.12
N VAL A 138 5.97 -9.92 -3.12
CA VAL A 138 6.71 -8.66 -3.03
C VAL A 138 7.51 -8.62 -1.75
N ASP A 139 8.78 -8.23 -1.86
CA ASP A 139 9.60 -7.84 -0.72
C ASP A 139 9.93 -6.36 -0.82
N LEU A 140 9.89 -5.65 0.31
CA LEU A 140 10.37 -4.29 0.46
C LEU A 140 11.64 -4.29 1.31
N ASN A 141 12.76 -3.84 0.75
CA ASN A 141 14.07 -3.83 1.43
C ASN A 141 14.47 -5.21 2.00
N GLY A 142 14.05 -6.30 1.34
CA GLY A 142 14.28 -7.67 1.78
C GLY A 142 13.28 -8.22 2.79
N PHE A 143 12.26 -7.44 3.18
CA PHE A 143 11.19 -7.87 4.07
C PHE A 143 9.96 -8.26 3.26
N PRO A 144 9.42 -9.48 3.43
CA PRO A 144 8.26 -9.92 2.67
C PRO A 144 7.02 -9.10 3.05
N MET A 145 6.30 -8.63 2.05
CA MET A 145 5.00 -7.99 2.21
C MET A 145 3.89 -9.04 2.20
N GLN A 146 2.87 -8.86 3.03
CA GLN A 146 1.71 -9.75 3.09
C GLN A 146 0.69 -9.37 2.02
N LYS A 147 0.15 -10.35 1.28
CA LYS A 147 -0.96 -10.10 0.35
C LYS A 147 -2.21 -9.74 1.16
N ALA A 148 -2.70 -8.52 0.99
CA ALA A 148 -3.84 -7.98 1.71
C ALA A 148 -5.14 -8.03 0.90
N ASP A 149 -5.05 -7.99 -0.44
CA ASP A 149 -6.21 -8.10 -1.32
C ASP A 149 -5.82 -8.65 -2.70
N GLU A 150 -6.79 -9.23 -3.42
CA GLU A 150 -6.65 -9.66 -4.80
C GLU A 150 -8.00 -9.54 -5.52
N THR A 151 -8.02 -8.81 -6.63
CA THR A 151 -9.22 -8.62 -7.45
C THR A 151 -8.88 -8.70 -8.94
N PHE A 152 -9.92 -8.85 -9.75
CA PHE A 152 -9.80 -8.80 -11.20
C PHE A 152 -10.21 -7.40 -11.66
N ALA A 153 -9.29 -6.67 -12.27
CA ALA A 153 -9.47 -5.27 -12.64
C ALA A 153 -9.17 -5.04 -14.12
N HIS A 154 -9.74 -3.97 -14.68
CA HIS A 154 -9.33 -3.44 -15.98
C HIS A 154 -8.37 -2.28 -15.75
N MET A 155 -7.23 -2.29 -16.42
CA MET A 155 -6.17 -1.30 -16.17
C MET A 155 -6.06 -0.31 -17.31
N PRO A 156 -5.87 0.98 -17.03
CA PRO A 156 -5.67 1.97 -18.08
C PRO A 156 -4.26 1.87 -18.71
N THR A 157 -3.34 1.13 -18.09
CA THR A 157 -1.96 0.91 -18.52
C THR A 157 -1.77 -0.32 -19.42
N HIS A 158 -2.79 -1.16 -19.56
CA HIS A 158 -2.71 -2.42 -20.31
C HIS A 158 -4.06 -2.79 -20.93
N ASP A 159 -4.05 -3.18 -22.20
CA ASP A 159 -5.26 -3.64 -22.90
C ASP A 159 -5.71 -5.00 -22.37
N GLY A 160 -6.71 -5.01 -21.49
CA GLY A 160 -7.34 -6.23 -21.00
C GLY A 160 -7.51 -6.24 -19.49
N SER A 161 -8.04 -7.35 -18.98
CA SER A 161 -8.18 -7.55 -17.55
C SER A 161 -6.92 -8.16 -16.95
N VAL A 162 -6.59 -7.76 -15.73
CA VAL A 162 -5.43 -8.21 -14.98
C VAL A 162 -5.84 -8.63 -13.56
N PHE A 163 -4.97 -9.39 -12.91
CA PHE A 163 -5.00 -9.57 -11.47
C PHE A 163 -4.35 -8.35 -10.81
N GLU A 164 -5.14 -7.61 -10.05
CA GLU A 164 -4.68 -6.56 -9.15
C GLU A 164 -4.42 -7.20 -7.78
N GLN A 165 -3.17 -7.16 -7.32
CA GLN A 165 -2.77 -7.70 -6.03
C GLN A 165 -2.25 -6.56 -5.15
N LEU A 166 -2.86 -6.38 -3.98
CA LEU A 166 -2.40 -5.44 -2.96
C LEU A 166 -1.55 -6.19 -1.94
N PHE A 167 -0.34 -5.69 -1.71
CA PHE A 167 0.57 -6.14 -0.67
C PHE A 167 0.74 -5.05 0.39
N ARG A 168 0.87 -5.46 1.66
CA ARG A 168 1.02 -4.59 2.81
C ARG A 168 2.19 -5.02 3.68
N LEU A 169 2.95 -4.05 4.19
CA LEU A 169 3.95 -4.26 5.22
C LEU A 169 3.78 -3.21 6.32
N ASP A 170 3.45 -3.67 7.52
CA ASP A 170 3.39 -2.83 8.72
C ASP A 170 4.69 -2.94 9.50
N ARG A 171 5.47 -1.87 9.51
CA ARG A 171 6.66 -1.71 10.35
C ARG A 171 7.05 -0.24 10.42
N PRO A 172 7.68 0.22 11.51
CA PRO A 172 8.40 1.49 11.49
C PRO A 172 9.57 1.39 10.50
N GLY A 173 9.40 2.00 9.34
CA GLY A 173 10.47 2.31 8.41
C GLY A 173 11.44 3.27 9.07
N LYS A 174 12.73 3.02 8.89
CA LYS A 174 13.80 4.01 9.14
C LYS A 174 14.72 4.14 7.93
N ASP A 175 14.27 3.59 6.80
CA ASP A 175 15.06 3.53 5.59
C ASP A 175 14.91 4.86 4.84
N ASN A 176 16.02 5.40 4.38
CA ASN A 176 16.05 6.55 3.46
C ASN A 176 15.91 6.14 1.99
N SER A 177 15.62 4.85 1.75
CA SER A 177 15.45 4.31 0.42
C SER A 177 14.58 3.05 0.41
N ALA A 178 13.91 2.82 -0.71
CA ALA A 178 13.17 1.61 -0.99
C ALA A 178 13.79 0.84 -2.16
N GLN A 179 13.91 -0.47 -1.98
CA GLN A 179 14.10 -1.43 -3.05
C GLN A 179 12.93 -2.41 -3.01
N ILE A 180 12.18 -2.46 -4.11
CA ILE A 180 11.09 -3.40 -4.28
C ILE A 180 11.63 -4.61 -5.04
N THR A 181 11.42 -5.80 -4.51
CA THR A 181 11.75 -7.05 -5.17
C THR A 181 10.47 -7.81 -5.49
N LEU A 182 10.24 -8.06 -6.77
CA LEU A 182 9.20 -8.97 -7.23
C LEU A 182 9.79 -10.36 -7.33
N ARG A 183 9.12 -11.34 -6.73
CA ARG A 183 9.45 -12.76 -6.88
C ARG A 183 8.36 -13.42 -7.72
N LEU A 184 8.76 -14.04 -8.81
CA LEU A 184 7.87 -14.63 -9.80
C LEU A 184 7.94 -16.14 -9.68
N SER A 185 6.78 -16.78 -9.75
CA SER A 185 6.66 -18.24 -9.88
C SER A 185 5.60 -18.57 -10.91
N THR A 186 5.99 -19.26 -11.99
CA THR A 186 5.02 -19.70 -13.00
C THR A 186 4.20 -20.90 -12.52
N GLY A 187 4.65 -21.63 -11.50
CA GLY A 187 3.97 -22.84 -11.02
C GLY A 187 3.82 -23.85 -12.17
N THR A 188 2.59 -24.23 -12.51
CA THR A 188 2.31 -25.11 -13.66
C THR A 188 2.06 -24.36 -14.97
N ARG A 189 2.08 -23.02 -14.97
CA ARG A 189 1.72 -22.17 -16.10
C ARG A 189 2.90 -21.97 -17.04
N ASN A 190 2.61 -21.71 -18.31
CA ASN A 190 3.65 -21.49 -19.32
C ASN A 190 4.28 -20.10 -19.27
N SER A 191 3.63 -19.13 -18.62
CA SER A 191 4.14 -17.77 -18.46
C SER A 191 3.52 -17.07 -17.25
N LEU A 192 4.20 -16.01 -16.82
CA LEU A 192 3.68 -14.97 -15.93
C LEU A 192 4.23 -13.63 -16.42
N SER A 193 3.38 -12.63 -16.56
CA SER A 193 3.76 -11.25 -16.89
C SER A 193 3.23 -10.27 -15.86
N VAL A 194 4.10 -9.37 -15.41
CA VAL A 194 3.76 -8.21 -14.57
C VAL A 194 3.84 -6.96 -15.43
N TYR A 195 2.80 -6.15 -15.42
CA TYR A 195 2.64 -4.99 -16.30
C TYR A 195 3.03 -3.68 -15.63
N ASP A 196 2.73 -3.55 -14.36
CA ASP A 196 3.15 -2.40 -13.57
C ASP A 196 3.17 -2.72 -12.07
N ILE A 197 3.86 -1.83 -11.37
CA ILE A 197 3.93 -1.80 -9.92
C ILE A 197 3.87 -0.36 -9.44
N PHE A 198 3.20 -0.13 -8.32
CA PHE A 198 3.34 1.11 -7.58
C PHE A 198 3.22 0.88 -6.08
N ALA A 199 3.98 1.67 -5.32
CA ALA A 199 4.03 1.58 -3.88
C ALA A 199 3.87 2.95 -3.24
N PHE A 200 3.30 2.94 -2.04
CA PHE A 200 3.08 4.11 -1.22
C PHE A 200 3.50 3.85 0.22
N PHE A 201 4.10 4.84 0.85
CA PHE A 201 4.66 4.75 2.21
C PHE A 201 3.94 5.77 3.11
N GLN A 202 3.36 5.30 4.21
CA GLN A 202 2.54 6.07 5.17
C GLN A 202 3.07 5.92 6.57
#